data_AF-A0A452XGL7-F1
#
_entry.id   AF-A0A452XGL7-F1
#
_cell.length_a   1.000
_cell.length_b   1.000
_cell.length_c   1.000
_cell.angle_alpha   90.00
_cell.angle_beta   90.00
_cell.angle_gamma   90.00
#
_symmetry.space_group_name_H-M   'P 1'
#
loop_
_entity.id
_entity.type
_entity.pdbx_description
1 polymer ?
#
loop_
_entity_poly.entity_id
_entity_poly.type
_entity_poly.pdbx_seq_one_letter_code
_entity_poly.pdbx_strand_id
1 'polypeptide(L)'
;TYERSCIQKWLDSGHKTCPKTQLALTHTSLTPNFVLKSLIAQWCEANGIELPKNKANSHDKKAVKSSDYDNAGLVSLMNRLRGGNQDEQRAAAGEIRLLAKRNVNNRICIAEAGAIPLLVNLLSSSDPRTQEHAVTALLNLSIHENNKASIVDSNAIPKIVEVLKTGSMEARENAAATLFSLSVVDENKVTIGAAGAIPPLINLLCDGSPRGKKDAATAIFNLCIYQGNKVRAVKAGIITHLMNFLVDPTGGMIDEALTLLSILAGNQEGKSVITQSEPMPPLVEVIKTGSPRNRENAAAILWSLCSADAEQTLAAKAAGGEDALKELSETGTDRAKRKASSLLELMRQSEEA
;
A
#
# COMPACT_ATOMS: atom_id res chain seq x y z
N THR A 1 -32.03 21.92 7.59
CA THR A 1 -30.98 22.96 7.43
C THR A 1 -30.43 22.87 6.01
N TYR A 2 -29.87 23.94 5.43
CA TYR A 2 -29.22 23.90 4.11
C TYR A 2 -27.78 23.34 4.17
N GLU A 3 -27.50 22.51 5.18
CA GLU A 3 -26.19 21.94 5.40
C GLU A 3 -25.98 20.72 4.53
N ARG A 4 -24.75 20.58 4.00
CA ARG A 4 -24.38 19.49 3.09
C ARG A 4 -24.71 18.11 3.67
N SER A 5 -24.44 17.90 4.95
CA SER A 5 -24.71 16.65 5.67
C SER A 5 -26.20 16.31 5.72
N CYS A 6 -27.07 17.29 5.94
CA CYS A 6 -28.52 17.11 5.98
C CYS A 6 -29.10 16.88 4.57
N ILE A 7 -28.58 17.57 3.57
CA ILE A 7 -29.00 17.39 2.17
C ILE A 7 -28.55 16.02 1.65
N GLN A 8 -27.32 15.60 1.96
CA GLN A 8 -26.81 14.28 1.57
C GLN A 8 -27.66 13.16 2.22
N LYS A 9 -27.94 13.23 3.52
CA LYS A 9 -28.82 12.27 4.21
C LYS A 9 -30.23 12.21 3.61
N TRP A 10 -30.79 13.34 3.17
CA TRP A 10 -32.09 13.41 2.52
C TRP A 10 -32.10 12.66 1.18
N LEU A 11 -31.06 12.85 0.37
CA LEU A 11 -30.90 12.17 -0.92
C LEU A 11 -30.60 10.67 -0.75
N ASP A 12 -29.76 10.31 0.21
CA ASP A 12 -29.41 8.92 0.53
C ASP A 12 -30.61 8.11 1.04
N SER A 13 -31.60 8.80 1.65
CA SER A 13 -32.87 8.20 2.07
C SER A 13 -33.86 8.00 0.92
N GLY A 14 -33.45 8.24 -0.33
CA GLY A 14 -34.24 7.97 -1.54
C GLY A 14 -35.17 9.10 -1.98
N HIS A 15 -35.17 10.25 -1.30
CA HIS A 15 -36.00 11.39 -1.68
C HIS A 15 -35.43 12.10 -2.93
N LYS A 16 -36.28 12.30 -3.95
CA LYS A 16 -35.92 12.97 -5.21
C LYS A 16 -36.64 14.32 -5.42
N THR A 17 -37.23 14.88 -4.38
CA THR A 17 -37.96 16.15 -4.45
C THR A 17 -37.34 17.19 -3.51
N CYS A 18 -37.46 18.45 -3.88
CA CYS A 18 -37.08 19.56 -3.01
C CYS A 18 -38.03 19.62 -1.80
N PRO A 19 -37.53 19.56 -0.55
CA PRO A 19 -38.38 19.51 0.65
C PRO A 19 -39.22 20.79 0.87
N LYS A 20 -38.85 21.91 0.23
CA LYS A 20 -39.55 23.20 0.37
C LYS A 20 -40.53 23.48 -0.76
N THR A 21 -40.19 23.14 -2.00
CA THR A 21 -41.03 23.43 -3.18
C THR A 21 -41.76 22.21 -3.72
N GLN A 22 -41.44 21.01 -3.23
CA GLN A 22 -41.96 19.71 -3.69
C GLN A 22 -41.73 19.40 -5.18
N LEU A 23 -40.94 20.22 -5.87
CA LEU A 23 -40.55 19.99 -7.25
C LEU A 23 -39.56 18.82 -7.33
N ALA A 24 -39.71 18.00 -8.37
CA ALA A 24 -38.79 16.91 -8.67
C ALA A 24 -37.41 17.49 -9.06
N LEU A 25 -36.35 16.92 -8.48
CA LEU A 25 -34.97 17.30 -8.77
C LEU A 25 -34.54 16.65 -10.09
N THR A 26 -33.94 17.44 -10.99
CA THR A 26 -33.40 16.96 -12.27
C THR A 26 -32.17 16.08 -12.11
N HIS A 27 -31.38 16.29 -11.06
CA HIS A 27 -30.25 15.45 -10.65
C HIS A 27 -30.03 15.48 -9.14
N THR A 28 -29.33 14.48 -8.59
CA THR A 28 -28.97 14.40 -7.16
C THR A 28 -27.52 14.79 -6.87
N SER A 29 -26.77 15.26 -7.87
CA SER A 29 -25.39 15.71 -7.69
C SER A 29 -25.33 16.98 -6.84
N LEU A 30 -24.51 16.95 -5.78
CA LEU A 30 -24.28 18.12 -4.93
C LEU A 30 -23.25 19.04 -5.56
N THR A 31 -23.68 20.24 -5.96
CA THR A 31 -22.76 21.31 -6.36
C THR A 31 -22.00 21.82 -5.13
N PRO A 32 -20.66 21.72 -5.12
CA PRO A 32 -19.90 22.25 -4.00
C PRO A 32 -19.96 23.79 -3.98
N ASN A 33 -20.26 24.38 -2.81
CA ASN A 33 -20.38 25.83 -2.66
C ASN A 33 -19.02 26.56 -2.55
N PHE A 34 -17.97 26.09 -3.25
CA PHE A 34 -16.60 26.62 -3.09
C PHE A 34 -16.48 28.08 -3.54
N VAL A 35 -17.09 28.43 -4.68
CA VAL A 35 -17.12 29.80 -5.20
C VAL A 35 -17.84 30.73 -4.20
N LEU A 36 -18.99 30.29 -3.67
CA LEU A 36 -19.72 31.06 -2.68
C LEU A 36 -18.95 31.23 -1.36
N LYS A 37 -18.27 30.17 -0.89
CA LYS A 37 -17.41 30.25 0.31
C LYS A 37 -16.22 31.18 0.11
N SER A 38 -15.63 31.18 -1.07
CA SER A 38 -14.53 32.10 -1.43
C SER A 38 -15.00 33.55 -1.52
N LEU A 39 -16.16 33.80 -2.13
CA LEU A 39 -16.78 35.13 -2.18
C LEU A 39 -17.16 35.65 -0.80
N ILE A 40 -17.74 34.80 0.07
CA ILE A 40 -18.05 35.16 1.46
C ILE A 40 -16.77 35.47 2.23
N ALA A 41 -15.71 34.65 2.08
CA ALA A 41 -14.44 34.91 2.74
C ALA A 41 -13.79 36.22 2.29
N GLN A 42 -13.78 36.50 0.99
CA GLN A 42 -13.29 37.77 0.43
C GLN A 42 -14.11 38.97 0.90
N TRP A 43 -15.43 38.84 0.92
CA TRP A 43 -16.31 39.89 1.44
C TRP A 43 -16.08 40.13 2.94
N CYS A 44 -15.95 39.06 3.72
CA CYS A 44 -15.63 39.14 5.15
C CYS A 44 -14.28 39.83 5.41
N GLU A 45 -13.25 39.50 4.62
CA GLU A 45 -11.93 40.12 4.72
C GLU A 45 -11.97 41.61 4.35
N ALA A 46 -12.65 41.96 3.26
CA ALA A 46 -12.82 43.35 2.83
C ALA A 46 -13.61 44.22 3.83
N ASN A 47 -14.41 43.58 4.71
CA ASN A 47 -15.23 44.26 5.72
C ASN A 47 -14.73 44.02 7.15
N GLY A 48 -13.57 43.39 7.34
CA GLY A 48 -12.99 43.12 8.67
C GLY A 48 -13.83 42.20 9.56
N ILE A 49 -14.67 41.34 8.98
CA ILE A 49 -15.56 40.42 9.70
C ILE A 49 -14.89 39.05 9.82
N GLU A 50 -14.66 38.57 11.04
CA GLU A 50 -14.12 37.22 11.27
C GLU A 50 -15.21 36.14 11.13
N LEU A 51 -14.94 35.10 10.34
CA LEU A 51 -15.85 33.97 10.18
C LEU A 51 -15.82 33.04 11.42
N PRO A 52 -16.97 32.53 11.89
CA PRO A 52 -17.02 31.60 13.02
C PRO A 52 -16.24 30.32 12.73
N LYS A 53 -15.24 30.01 13.56
CA LYS A 53 -14.44 28.78 13.48
C LYS A 53 -15.30 27.59 13.92
N ASN A 54 -15.68 26.72 12.99
CA ASN A 54 -16.39 25.49 13.31
C ASN A 54 -15.45 24.55 14.10
N LYS A 55 -15.79 24.24 15.35
CA LYS A 55 -15.04 23.35 16.24
C LYS A 55 -15.23 21.88 15.83
N ALA A 56 -14.57 21.47 14.76
CA ALA A 56 -14.31 20.05 14.51
C ALA A 56 -12.96 19.95 13.76
N ASN A 57 -11.99 19.31 14.41
CA ASN A 57 -10.64 19.01 13.95
C ASN A 57 -9.63 20.16 14.02
N SER A 58 -9.27 20.52 15.25
CA SER A 58 -7.98 21.14 15.56
C SER A 58 -6.92 20.06 15.73
N HIS A 59 -6.04 19.88 14.75
CA HIS A 59 -4.61 19.65 14.98
C HIS A 59 -3.85 20.09 13.73
N ASP A 60 -2.93 21.03 13.94
CA ASP A 60 -1.90 21.56 13.04
C ASP A 60 -2.32 22.20 11.71
N LYS A 61 -2.74 23.46 11.79
CA LYS A 61 -2.54 24.46 10.73
C LYS A 61 -1.60 25.54 11.21
N LYS A 62 -0.29 25.34 11.05
CA LYS A 62 0.58 26.49 10.77
C LYS A 62 0.20 26.97 9.37
N ALA A 63 -0.50 28.10 9.32
CA ALA A 63 -0.76 28.83 8.10
C ALA A 63 0.57 29.25 7.49
N VAL A 64 1.09 28.41 6.59
CA VAL A 64 2.13 28.82 5.66
C VAL A 64 1.41 29.55 4.53
N LYS A 65 1.76 30.83 4.39
CA LYS A 65 1.31 31.74 3.34
C LYS A 65 1.24 31.01 2.00
N SER A 66 0.08 31.11 1.35
CA SER A 66 -0.14 30.77 -0.05
C SER A 66 0.97 31.40 -0.89
N SER A 67 1.97 30.62 -1.29
CA SER A 67 2.83 31.02 -2.40
C SER A 67 1.96 31.03 -3.65
N ASP A 68 1.92 32.16 -4.34
CA ASP A 68 1.36 32.29 -5.69
C ASP A 68 1.88 31.16 -6.59
N TYR A 69 1.09 30.10 -6.71
CA TYR A 69 1.33 29.06 -7.69
C TYR A 69 0.74 29.53 -9.02
N ASP A 70 1.50 29.34 -10.10
CA ASP A 70 1.09 29.67 -11.45
C ASP A 70 -0.09 28.78 -11.87
N ASN A 71 -1.31 29.21 -11.51
CA ASN A 71 -2.57 28.56 -11.89
C ASN A 71 -2.69 28.46 -13.42
N ALA A 72 -2.12 29.41 -14.17
CA ALA A 72 -2.10 29.33 -15.63
C ALA A 72 -1.21 28.18 -16.11
N GLY A 73 -0.06 27.98 -15.46
CA GLY A 73 0.83 26.84 -15.68
C GLY A 73 0.15 25.48 -15.44
N LEU A 74 -0.59 25.31 -14.34
CA LEU A 74 -1.35 24.08 -14.08
C LEU A 74 -2.47 23.86 -15.10
N VAL A 75 -3.22 24.90 -15.47
CA VAL A 75 -4.27 24.81 -16.50
C VAL A 75 -3.68 24.40 -17.85
N SER A 76 -2.54 24.97 -18.23
CA SER A 76 -1.82 24.58 -19.45
C SER A 76 -1.43 23.10 -19.45
N LEU A 77 -0.91 22.60 -18.31
CA LEU A 77 -0.60 21.18 -18.15
C LEU A 77 -1.84 20.28 -18.29
N MET A 78 -2.98 20.69 -17.73
CA MET A 78 -4.23 19.92 -17.85
C MET A 78 -4.73 19.85 -19.29
N ASN A 79 -4.62 20.95 -20.04
CA ASN A 79 -5.02 21.00 -21.44
C ASN A 79 -4.12 20.08 -22.30
N ARG A 80 -2.81 20.10 -22.07
CA ARG A 80 -1.84 19.23 -22.76
C ARG A 80 -2.07 17.75 -22.43
N LEU A 81 -2.37 17.41 -21.18
CA LEU A 81 -2.76 16.04 -20.81
C LEU A 81 -4.05 15.59 -21.52
N ARG A 82 -5.06 16.47 -21.59
CA ARG A 82 -6.40 16.12 -22.09
C ARG A 82 -6.46 15.94 -23.60
N GLY A 83 -5.81 16.80 -24.37
CA GLY A 83 -5.97 16.85 -25.82
C GLY A 83 -4.68 17.11 -26.60
N GLY A 84 -3.53 17.14 -25.93
CA GLY A 84 -2.24 17.25 -26.61
C GLY A 84 -1.91 15.99 -27.40
N ASN A 85 -0.97 16.12 -28.33
CA ASN A 85 -0.39 14.97 -29.00
C ASN A 85 0.47 14.12 -28.03
N GLN A 86 0.96 12.96 -28.48
CA GLN A 86 1.72 12.04 -27.63
C GLN A 86 2.92 12.70 -26.94
N ASP A 87 3.64 13.60 -27.64
CA ASP A 87 4.79 14.31 -27.08
C ASP A 87 4.39 15.35 -26.03
N GLU A 88 3.31 16.07 -26.28
CA GLU A 88 2.76 17.06 -25.34
C GLU A 88 2.23 16.40 -24.07
N GLN A 89 1.52 15.27 -24.21
CA GLN A 89 1.03 14.46 -23.09
C GLN A 89 2.19 13.89 -22.27
N ARG A 90 3.20 13.32 -22.94
CA ARG A 90 4.41 12.81 -22.30
C ARG A 90 5.11 13.89 -21.50
N ALA A 91 5.35 15.05 -22.11
CA ALA A 91 6.00 16.17 -21.45
C ALA A 91 5.17 16.69 -20.27
N ALA A 92 3.86 16.85 -20.43
CA ALA A 92 2.98 17.31 -19.35
C ALA A 92 2.94 16.32 -18.17
N ALA A 93 2.86 15.01 -18.43
CA ALA A 93 2.95 13.99 -17.40
C ALA A 93 4.30 14.02 -16.68
N GLY A 94 5.39 14.21 -17.42
CA GLY A 94 6.74 14.37 -16.88
C GLY A 94 6.90 15.59 -15.98
N GLU A 95 6.32 16.73 -16.37
CA GLU A 95 6.31 17.96 -15.58
C GLU A 95 5.49 17.79 -14.29
N ILE A 96 4.29 17.20 -14.38
CA ILE A 96 3.43 16.92 -13.22
C ILE A 96 4.13 15.97 -12.25
N ARG A 97 4.80 14.92 -12.75
CA ARG A 97 5.62 14.01 -11.94
C ARG A 97 6.65 14.78 -11.11
N LEU A 98 7.38 15.70 -11.75
CA LEU A 98 8.42 16.50 -11.08
C LEU A 98 7.82 17.48 -10.06
N LEU A 99 6.71 18.14 -10.40
CA LEU A 99 6.02 19.06 -9.49
C LEU A 99 5.49 18.31 -8.26
N ALA A 100 4.78 17.20 -8.45
CA ALA A 100 4.23 16.41 -7.36
C ALA A 100 5.32 15.88 -6.40
N LYS A 101 6.54 15.62 -6.88
CA LYS A 101 7.66 15.20 -6.03
C LYS A 101 8.11 16.28 -5.03
N ARG A 102 8.04 17.56 -5.41
CA ARG A 102 8.70 18.68 -4.69
C ARG A 102 8.14 18.94 -3.30
N ASN A 103 6.82 19.04 -3.13
CA ASN A 103 6.22 19.38 -1.85
C ASN A 103 4.75 18.94 -1.78
N VAL A 104 4.15 19.05 -0.58
CA VAL A 104 2.76 18.65 -0.34
C VAL A 104 1.74 19.58 -1.02
N ASN A 105 1.99 20.89 -1.05
CA ASN A 105 1.10 21.87 -1.67
C ASN A 105 0.90 21.59 -3.17
N ASN A 106 1.97 21.23 -3.88
CA ASN A 106 1.91 20.76 -5.27
C ASN A 106 0.96 19.59 -5.43
N ARG A 107 1.07 18.59 -4.56
CA ARG A 107 0.24 17.37 -4.64
C ARG A 107 -1.24 17.72 -4.46
N ILE A 108 -1.55 18.67 -3.59
CA ILE A 108 -2.90 19.18 -3.37
C ILE A 108 -3.38 19.93 -4.62
N CYS A 109 -2.66 20.96 -5.07
CA CYS A 109 -3.07 21.79 -6.20
C CYS A 109 -3.21 20.99 -7.51
N ILE A 110 -2.30 20.05 -7.78
CA ILE A 110 -2.36 19.17 -8.97
C ILE A 110 -3.60 18.28 -8.92
N ALA A 111 -3.91 17.70 -7.75
CA ALA A 111 -5.10 16.88 -7.59
C ALA A 111 -6.38 17.71 -7.74
N GLU A 112 -6.44 18.88 -7.10
CA GLU A 112 -7.57 19.83 -7.19
C GLU A 112 -7.78 20.37 -8.60
N ALA A 113 -6.72 20.53 -9.39
CA ALA A 113 -6.78 20.90 -10.81
C ALA A 113 -7.34 19.79 -11.72
N GLY A 114 -7.62 18.59 -11.20
CA GLY A 114 -8.21 17.49 -11.96
C GLY A 114 -7.19 16.65 -12.74
N ALA A 115 -5.92 16.63 -12.33
CA ALA A 115 -4.89 15.86 -13.01
C ALA A 115 -5.07 14.34 -12.85
N ILE A 116 -5.63 13.88 -11.73
CA ILE A 116 -5.68 12.45 -11.38
C ILE A 116 -6.40 11.62 -12.47
N PRO A 117 -7.65 11.91 -12.88
CA PRO A 117 -8.30 11.14 -13.94
C PRO A 117 -7.54 11.16 -15.27
N LEU A 118 -6.89 12.27 -15.61
CA LEU A 118 -6.11 12.41 -16.84
C LEU A 118 -4.86 11.52 -16.80
N LEU A 119 -4.12 11.52 -15.68
CA LEU A 119 -2.97 10.64 -15.47
C LEU A 119 -3.39 9.16 -15.48
N VAL A 120 -4.54 8.84 -14.88
CA VAL A 120 -5.08 7.47 -14.91
C VAL A 120 -5.35 7.02 -16.34
N ASN A 121 -5.89 7.88 -17.21
CA ASN A 121 -6.08 7.54 -18.62
C ASN A 121 -4.75 7.22 -19.32
N LEU A 122 -3.70 7.98 -19.03
CA LEU A 122 -2.37 7.80 -19.62
C LEU A 122 -1.65 6.51 -19.18
N LEU A 123 -2.12 5.80 -18.13
CA LEU A 123 -1.60 4.47 -17.78
C LEU A 123 -1.81 3.44 -18.89
N SER A 124 -2.80 3.66 -19.77
CA SER A 124 -3.08 2.81 -20.93
C SER A 124 -2.39 3.29 -22.22
N SER A 125 -1.47 4.27 -22.12
CA SER A 125 -0.70 4.74 -23.28
C SER A 125 0.19 3.63 -23.84
N SER A 126 0.28 3.55 -25.17
CA SER A 126 1.22 2.66 -25.86
C SER A 126 2.67 3.18 -25.83
N ASP A 127 2.88 4.45 -25.44
CA ASP A 127 4.22 4.99 -25.23
C ASP A 127 4.70 4.66 -23.80
N PRO A 128 5.77 3.84 -23.65
CA PRO A 128 6.27 3.44 -22.34
C PRO A 128 6.69 4.61 -21.46
N ARG A 129 7.23 5.69 -22.04
CA ARG A 129 7.67 6.86 -21.27
C ARG A 129 6.49 7.62 -20.68
N THR A 130 5.42 7.79 -21.45
CA THR A 130 4.17 8.40 -20.96
C THR A 130 3.55 7.56 -19.85
N GLN A 131 3.47 6.23 -20.02
CA GLN A 131 2.95 5.33 -18.99
C GLN A 131 3.77 5.42 -17.69
N GLU A 132 5.10 5.41 -17.79
CA GLU A 132 6.01 5.54 -16.66
C GLU A 132 5.84 6.90 -15.94
N HIS A 133 5.77 8.00 -16.69
CA HIS A 133 5.52 9.32 -16.12
C HIS A 133 4.17 9.40 -15.40
N ALA A 134 3.13 8.81 -15.99
CA ALA A 134 1.79 8.76 -15.41
C ALA A 134 1.77 7.99 -14.08
N VAL A 135 2.32 6.77 -14.04
CA VAL A 135 2.33 5.97 -12.79
C VAL A 135 3.21 6.62 -11.71
N THR A 136 4.33 7.23 -12.09
CA THR A 136 5.21 7.92 -11.13
C THR A 136 4.58 9.21 -10.61
N ALA A 137 3.82 9.93 -11.44
CA ALA A 137 3.05 11.08 -10.99
C ALA A 137 1.98 10.64 -9.98
N LEU A 138 1.25 9.54 -10.23
CA LEU A 138 0.27 8.98 -9.29
C LEU A 138 0.91 8.53 -7.98
N LEU A 139 2.08 7.88 -8.02
CA LEU A 139 2.87 7.58 -6.82
C LEU A 139 3.17 8.83 -5.99
N ASN A 140 3.64 9.89 -6.66
CA ASN A 140 3.93 11.14 -5.97
C ASN A 140 2.65 11.76 -5.40
N LEU A 141 1.54 11.74 -6.13
CA LEU A 141 0.27 12.26 -5.62
C LEU A 141 -0.27 11.44 -4.46
N SER A 142 -0.10 10.12 -4.46
CA SER A 142 -0.64 9.21 -3.43
C SER A 142 0.03 9.35 -2.07
N ILE A 143 1.24 9.93 -1.99
CA ILE A 143 1.91 10.20 -0.71
C ILE A 143 1.09 11.19 0.16
N HIS A 144 0.24 12.02 -0.44
CA HIS A 144 -0.71 12.84 0.33
C HIS A 144 -1.99 12.03 0.61
N GLU A 145 -2.32 11.80 1.88
CA GLU A 145 -3.46 10.98 2.30
C GLU A 145 -4.79 11.35 1.62
N ASN A 146 -5.13 12.64 1.55
CA ASN A 146 -6.40 13.09 0.97
C ASN A 146 -6.51 12.82 -0.54
N ASN A 147 -5.40 12.59 -1.23
CA ASN A 147 -5.40 12.27 -2.66
C ASN A 147 -5.71 10.79 -2.93
N LYS A 148 -5.49 9.90 -1.95
CA LYS A 148 -5.64 8.45 -2.16
C LYS A 148 -7.08 8.08 -2.55
N ALA A 149 -8.08 8.67 -1.88
CA ALA A 149 -9.49 8.48 -2.22
C ALA A 149 -9.76 8.89 -3.68
N SER A 150 -9.34 10.10 -4.08
CA SER A 150 -9.50 10.59 -5.46
C SER A 150 -8.82 9.69 -6.50
N ILE A 151 -7.66 9.10 -6.18
CA ILE A 151 -6.96 8.15 -7.07
C ILE A 151 -7.79 6.86 -7.24
N VAL A 152 -8.29 6.32 -6.14
CA VAL A 152 -9.11 5.09 -6.15
C VAL A 152 -10.45 5.33 -6.86
N ASP A 153 -11.13 6.43 -6.55
CA ASP A 153 -12.41 6.84 -7.16
C ASP A 153 -12.29 7.10 -8.67
N SER A 154 -11.08 7.45 -9.14
CA SER A 154 -10.77 7.57 -10.57
C SER A 154 -10.55 6.22 -11.27
N ASN A 155 -10.85 5.10 -10.60
CA ASN A 155 -10.66 3.74 -11.10
C ASN A 155 -9.20 3.44 -11.50
N ALA A 156 -8.24 3.95 -10.73
CA ALA A 156 -6.81 3.79 -11.03
C ALA A 156 -6.30 2.36 -10.79
N ILE A 157 -6.85 1.63 -9.80
CA ILE A 157 -6.30 0.35 -9.34
C ILE A 157 -6.15 -0.67 -10.47
N PRO A 158 -7.19 -0.99 -11.29
CA PRO A 158 -7.03 -1.97 -12.36
C PRO A 158 -5.95 -1.57 -13.39
N LYS A 159 -5.84 -0.28 -13.70
CA LYS A 159 -4.83 0.24 -14.64
C LYS A 159 -3.43 0.20 -14.05
N ILE A 160 -3.26 0.49 -12.76
CA ILE A 160 -1.96 0.36 -12.07
C ILE A 160 -1.53 -1.12 -12.02
N VAL A 161 -2.47 -2.04 -11.79
CA VAL A 161 -2.21 -3.49 -11.85
C VAL A 161 -1.79 -3.92 -13.25
N GLU A 162 -2.36 -3.32 -14.30
CA GLU A 162 -1.94 -3.59 -15.68
C GLU A 162 -0.51 -3.09 -15.94
N VAL A 163 -0.16 -1.88 -15.50
CA VAL A 163 1.23 -1.38 -15.58
C VAL A 163 2.20 -2.29 -14.83
N LEU A 164 1.80 -2.82 -13.67
CA LEU A 164 2.62 -3.76 -12.89
C LEU A 164 2.89 -5.08 -13.66
N LYS A 165 1.97 -5.51 -14.53
CA LYS A 165 2.10 -6.71 -15.35
C LYS A 165 2.99 -6.49 -16.58
N THR A 166 2.74 -5.40 -17.32
CA THR A 166 3.24 -5.25 -18.70
C THR A 166 4.19 -4.07 -18.90
N GLY A 167 4.34 -3.19 -17.92
CA GLY A 167 5.17 -1.99 -18.01
C GLY A 167 6.69 -2.27 -18.04
N SER A 168 7.47 -1.21 -18.27
CA SER A 168 8.93 -1.24 -18.08
C SER A 168 9.28 -1.59 -16.63
N MET A 169 10.53 -2.02 -16.37
CA MET A 169 10.95 -2.34 -15.00
C MET A 169 10.70 -1.16 -14.04
N GLU A 170 11.06 0.06 -14.43
CA GLU A 170 10.81 1.27 -13.63
C GLU A 170 9.31 1.54 -13.46
N ALA A 171 8.49 1.35 -14.49
CA ALA A 171 7.03 1.53 -14.38
C ALA A 171 6.41 0.48 -13.43
N ARG A 172 6.87 -0.77 -13.46
CA ARG A 172 6.43 -1.86 -12.57
C ARG A 172 6.81 -1.58 -11.12
N GLU A 173 8.03 -1.12 -10.87
CA GLU A 173 8.49 -0.67 -9.54
C GLU A 173 7.61 0.46 -8.99
N ASN A 174 7.40 1.50 -9.79
CA ASN A 174 6.55 2.63 -9.40
C ASN A 174 5.08 2.22 -9.22
N ALA A 175 4.58 1.26 -9.99
CA ALA A 175 3.25 0.67 -9.80
C ALA A 175 3.14 -0.06 -8.45
N ALA A 176 4.13 -0.91 -8.11
CA ALA A 176 4.16 -1.60 -6.82
C ALA A 176 4.21 -0.62 -5.65
N ALA A 177 5.05 0.41 -5.73
CA ALA A 177 5.13 1.47 -4.72
C ALA A 177 3.82 2.28 -4.60
N THR A 178 3.12 2.51 -5.73
CA THR A 178 1.82 3.18 -5.73
C THR A 178 0.77 2.32 -5.02
N LEU A 179 0.71 1.02 -5.34
CA LEU A 179 -0.21 0.08 -4.68
C LEU A 179 0.08 -0.02 -3.18
N PHE A 180 1.35 -0.07 -2.77
CA PHE A 180 1.72 0.01 -1.37
C PHE A 180 1.18 1.29 -0.72
N SER A 181 1.45 2.46 -1.32
CA SER A 181 0.99 3.75 -0.82
C SER A 181 -0.53 3.81 -0.66
N LEU A 182 -1.30 3.29 -1.62
CA LEU A 182 -2.77 3.26 -1.55
C LEU A 182 -3.27 2.25 -0.52
N SER A 183 -2.57 1.13 -0.35
CA SER A 183 -2.95 0.06 0.56
C SER A 183 -2.83 0.42 2.04
N VAL A 184 -2.22 1.56 2.40
CA VAL A 184 -2.22 2.06 3.79
C VAL A 184 -3.65 2.22 4.32
N VAL A 185 -4.59 2.60 3.46
CA VAL A 185 -6.03 2.59 3.75
C VAL A 185 -6.57 1.16 3.69
N ASP A 186 -7.27 0.72 4.74
CA ASP A 186 -7.70 -0.68 4.90
C ASP A 186 -8.67 -1.15 3.80
N GLU A 187 -9.63 -0.32 3.42
CA GLU A 187 -10.60 -0.62 2.37
C GLU A 187 -9.91 -0.88 1.02
N ASN A 188 -8.83 -0.14 0.75
CA ASN A 188 -8.07 -0.29 -0.49
C ASN A 188 -7.36 -1.64 -0.58
N LYS A 189 -7.00 -2.27 0.55
CA LYS A 189 -6.35 -3.60 0.54
C LYS A 189 -7.25 -4.64 -0.12
N VAL A 190 -8.56 -4.58 0.15
CA VAL A 190 -9.56 -5.48 -0.43
C VAL A 190 -9.67 -5.25 -1.94
N THR A 191 -9.82 -4.00 -2.35
CA THR A 191 -9.97 -3.62 -3.76
C THR A 191 -8.74 -3.95 -4.59
N ILE A 192 -7.54 -3.68 -4.07
CA ILE A 192 -6.26 -4.00 -4.75
C ILE A 192 -6.10 -5.52 -4.90
N GLY A 193 -6.41 -6.29 -3.86
CA GLY A 193 -6.37 -7.75 -3.91
C GLY A 193 -7.38 -8.34 -4.89
N ALA A 194 -8.61 -7.82 -4.90
CA ALA A 194 -9.67 -8.22 -5.82
C ALA A 194 -9.36 -7.89 -7.28
N ALA A 195 -8.63 -6.80 -7.54
CA ALA A 195 -8.15 -6.41 -8.86
C ALA A 195 -7.01 -7.30 -9.41
N GLY A 196 -6.55 -8.30 -8.65
CA GLY A 196 -5.54 -9.25 -9.11
C GLY A 196 -4.11 -8.72 -9.03
N ALA A 197 -3.81 -7.82 -8.08
CA ALA A 197 -2.47 -7.28 -7.89
C ALA A 197 -1.43 -8.31 -7.37
N ILE A 198 -1.88 -9.34 -6.65
CA ILE A 198 -0.98 -10.25 -5.91
C ILE A 198 -0.03 -11.04 -6.83
N PRO A 199 -0.49 -11.76 -7.89
CA PRO A 199 0.44 -12.51 -8.74
C PRO A 199 1.49 -11.62 -9.45
N PRO A 200 1.14 -10.47 -10.04
CA PRO A 200 2.14 -9.57 -10.63
C PRO A 200 3.15 -9.01 -9.62
N LEU A 201 2.72 -8.77 -8.37
CA LEU A 201 3.64 -8.39 -7.29
C LEU A 201 4.61 -9.54 -6.97
N ILE A 202 4.14 -10.79 -6.94
CA ILE A 202 5.01 -11.96 -6.73
C ILE A 202 6.02 -12.09 -7.89
N ASN A 203 5.59 -11.90 -9.14
CA ASN A 203 6.53 -11.90 -10.27
C ASN A 203 7.59 -10.79 -10.13
N LEU A 204 7.22 -9.60 -9.66
CA LEU A 204 8.19 -8.52 -9.41
C LEU A 204 9.11 -8.83 -8.21
N LEU A 205 8.61 -9.54 -7.20
CA LEU A 205 9.42 -10.03 -6.08
C LEU A 205 10.52 -11.00 -6.52
N CYS A 206 10.26 -11.82 -7.54
CA CYS A 206 11.20 -12.83 -8.05
C CYS A 206 12.15 -12.25 -9.09
N ASP A 207 11.63 -11.54 -10.08
CA ASP A 207 12.35 -11.16 -11.30
C ASP A 207 12.67 -9.65 -11.36
N GLY A 208 12.29 -8.89 -10.34
CA GLY A 208 12.52 -7.45 -10.29
C GLY A 208 13.98 -7.06 -10.05
N SER A 209 14.28 -5.79 -10.27
CA SER A 209 15.52 -5.19 -9.77
C SER A 209 15.58 -5.27 -8.24
N PRO A 210 16.74 -5.05 -7.59
CA PRO A 210 16.82 -4.99 -6.13
C PRO A 210 15.81 -4.02 -5.49
N ARG A 211 15.50 -2.91 -6.16
CA ARG A 211 14.43 -1.98 -5.74
C ARG A 211 13.05 -2.61 -5.94
N GLY A 212 12.78 -3.17 -7.12
CA GLY A 212 11.50 -3.80 -7.43
C GLY A 212 11.14 -4.94 -6.51
N LYS A 213 12.11 -5.76 -6.12
CA LYS A 213 11.89 -6.84 -5.14
C LYS A 213 11.44 -6.30 -3.78
N LYS A 214 12.09 -5.23 -3.29
CA LYS A 214 11.74 -4.58 -2.02
C LYS A 214 10.40 -3.85 -2.07
N ASP A 215 10.13 -3.13 -3.15
CA ASP A 215 8.85 -2.44 -3.37
C ASP A 215 7.71 -3.47 -3.43
N ALA A 216 7.91 -4.60 -4.14
CA ALA A 216 6.96 -5.71 -4.19
C ALA A 216 6.74 -6.37 -2.84
N ALA A 217 7.81 -6.73 -2.11
CA ALA A 217 7.71 -7.34 -0.79
C ALA A 217 6.92 -6.45 0.19
N THR A 218 7.21 -5.15 0.20
CA THR A 218 6.53 -4.18 1.06
C THR A 218 5.06 -4.03 0.72
N ALA A 219 4.72 -3.98 -0.59
CA ALA A 219 3.34 -3.95 -1.06
C ALA A 219 2.58 -5.22 -0.65
N ILE A 220 3.15 -6.42 -0.89
CA ILE A 220 2.54 -7.70 -0.53
C ILE A 220 2.31 -7.78 0.98
N PHE A 221 3.30 -7.40 1.79
CA PHE A 221 3.18 -7.44 3.25
C PHE A 221 1.98 -6.62 3.73
N ASN A 222 1.87 -5.37 3.28
CA ASN A 222 0.80 -4.49 3.70
C ASN A 222 -0.57 -4.94 3.19
N LEU A 223 -0.64 -5.49 1.97
CA LEU A 223 -1.87 -6.09 1.44
C LEU A 223 -2.30 -7.33 2.25
N CYS A 224 -1.34 -8.15 2.69
CA CYS A 224 -1.56 -9.36 3.48
C CYS A 224 -1.94 -9.10 4.95
N ILE A 225 -1.95 -7.85 5.42
CA ILE A 225 -2.61 -7.51 6.70
C ILE A 225 -4.09 -7.92 6.63
N TYR A 226 -4.72 -7.77 5.45
CA TYR A 226 -6.04 -8.31 5.18
C TYR A 226 -6.01 -9.81 4.90
N GLN A 227 -6.78 -10.59 5.67
CA GLN A 227 -6.79 -12.06 5.62
C GLN A 227 -7.11 -12.63 4.22
N GLY A 228 -8.04 -12.01 3.50
CA GLY A 228 -8.39 -12.47 2.15
C GLY A 228 -7.22 -12.37 1.16
N ASN A 229 -6.28 -11.44 1.38
CA ASN A 229 -5.08 -11.33 0.54
C ASN A 229 -4.00 -12.34 0.91
N LYS A 230 -3.94 -12.79 2.17
CA LYS A 230 -3.07 -13.92 2.55
C LYS A 230 -3.42 -15.17 1.75
N VAL A 231 -4.71 -15.51 1.70
CA VAL A 231 -5.22 -16.64 0.91
C VAL A 231 -4.88 -16.47 -0.57
N ARG A 232 -5.06 -15.27 -1.14
CA ARG A 232 -4.67 -14.99 -2.53
C ARG A 232 -3.17 -15.18 -2.78
N ALA A 233 -2.32 -14.75 -1.85
CA ALA A 233 -0.87 -14.89 -1.96
C ALA A 233 -0.41 -16.35 -1.86
N VAL A 234 -1.00 -17.11 -0.93
CA VAL A 234 -0.73 -18.56 -0.79
C VAL A 234 -1.13 -19.30 -2.06
N LYS A 235 -2.34 -19.07 -2.58
CA LYS A 235 -2.81 -19.68 -3.84
C LYS A 235 -1.99 -19.28 -5.06
N ALA A 236 -1.38 -18.11 -5.03
CA ALA A 236 -0.47 -17.63 -6.07
C ALA A 236 0.96 -18.20 -5.92
N GLY A 237 1.21 -19.11 -4.97
CA GLY A 237 2.49 -19.82 -4.84
C GLY A 237 3.62 -19.00 -4.21
N ILE A 238 3.30 -17.96 -3.43
CA ILE A 238 4.34 -17.10 -2.85
C ILE A 238 5.31 -17.88 -1.94
N ILE A 239 4.81 -18.88 -1.20
CA ILE A 239 5.59 -19.58 -0.17
C ILE A 239 6.83 -20.26 -0.74
N THR A 240 6.71 -20.96 -1.88
CA THR A 240 7.85 -21.61 -2.55
C THR A 240 8.98 -20.62 -2.83
N HIS A 241 8.64 -19.43 -3.31
CA HIS A 241 9.63 -18.39 -3.62
C HIS A 241 10.29 -17.82 -2.35
N LEU A 242 9.51 -17.63 -1.27
CA LEU A 242 10.05 -17.17 0.00
C LEU A 242 10.99 -18.21 0.63
N MET A 243 10.65 -19.50 0.55
CA MET A 243 11.52 -20.58 1.02
C MET A 243 12.82 -20.64 0.22
N ASN A 244 12.77 -20.46 -1.10
CA ASN A 244 13.96 -20.41 -1.94
C ASN A 244 14.91 -19.25 -1.55
N PHE A 245 14.37 -18.08 -1.15
CA PHE A 245 15.21 -16.98 -0.66
C PHE A 245 15.91 -17.28 0.67
N LEU A 246 15.40 -18.23 1.48
CA LEU A 246 16.09 -18.68 2.70
C LEU A 246 17.22 -19.65 2.38
N VAL A 247 17.08 -20.45 1.33
CA VAL A 247 18.08 -21.44 0.90
C VAL A 247 19.21 -20.81 0.07
N ASP A 248 18.87 -19.87 -0.82
CA ASP A 248 19.82 -19.12 -1.63
C ASP A 248 19.84 -17.64 -1.21
N PRO A 249 20.76 -17.25 -0.30
CA PRO A 249 20.82 -15.90 0.25
C PRO A 249 21.42 -14.87 -0.70
N THR A 250 21.92 -15.27 -1.88
CA THR A 250 22.64 -14.38 -2.82
C THR A 250 21.77 -13.21 -3.31
N GLY A 251 20.45 -13.39 -3.29
CA GLY A 251 19.48 -12.37 -3.70
C GLY A 251 19.23 -11.24 -2.69
N GLY A 252 19.73 -11.35 -1.45
CA GLY A 252 19.58 -10.30 -0.43
C GLY A 252 18.14 -10.03 0.01
N MET A 253 17.29 -11.06 -0.02
CA MET A 253 15.84 -10.97 0.26
C MET A 253 15.41 -11.74 1.52
N ILE A 254 16.36 -12.16 2.37
CA ILE A 254 16.07 -12.96 3.58
C ILE A 254 15.16 -12.20 4.56
N ASP A 255 15.43 -10.90 4.77
CA ASP A 255 14.65 -10.05 5.69
C ASP A 255 13.18 -9.98 5.26
N GLU A 256 12.96 -9.68 3.98
CA GLU A 256 11.64 -9.62 3.35
C GLU A 256 10.96 -10.99 3.35
N ALA A 257 11.70 -12.06 3.05
CA ALA A 257 11.18 -13.42 3.02
C ALA A 257 10.65 -13.87 4.38
N LEU A 258 11.44 -13.68 5.45
CA LEU A 258 11.02 -14.01 6.81
C LEU A 258 9.82 -13.17 7.27
N THR A 259 9.79 -11.89 6.90
CA THR A 259 8.68 -10.99 7.27
C THR A 259 7.38 -11.43 6.58
N LEU A 260 7.44 -11.82 5.31
CA LEU A 260 6.31 -12.35 4.56
C LEU A 260 5.88 -13.74 5.03
N LEU A 261 6.82 -14.64 5.31
CA LEU A 261 6.51 -15.96 5.89
C LEU A 261 5.83 -15.81 7.25
N SER A 262 6.29 -14.90 8.10
CA SER A 262 5.69 -14.67 9.42
C SER A 262 4.23 -14.19 9.32
N ILE A 263 3.88 -13.29 8.40
CA ILE A 263 2.49 -12.83 8.27
C ILE A 263 1.58 -13.90 7.66
N LEU A 264 2.12 -14.74 6.76
CA LEU A 264 1.40 -15.84 6.10
C LEU A 264 1.20 -17.04 7.04
N ALA A 265 2.17 -17.34 7.91
CA ALA A 265 2.05 -18.36 8.95
C ALA A 265 0.93 -18.05 9.96
N GLY A 266 0.53 -16.77 10.09
CA GLY A 266 -0.63 -16.35 10.88
C GLY A 266 -1.99 -16.65 10.23
N ASN A 267 -2.04 -17.41 9.14
CA ASN A 267 -3.25 -17.92 8.50
C ASN A 267 -3.13 -19.45 8.33
N GLN A 268 -4.20 -20.20 8.55
CA GLN A 268 -4.15 -21.67 8.55
C GLN A 268 -3.71 -22.27 7.19
N GLU A 269 -4.17 -21.71 6.07
CA GLU A 269 -3.78 -22.16 4.73
C GLU A 269 -2.29 -21.88 4.48
N GLY A 270 -1.84 -20.67 4.85
CA GLY A 270 -0.42 -20.32 4.78
C GLY A 270 0.46 -21.19 5.66
N LYS A 271 0.05 -21.43 6.91
CA LYS A 271 0.74 -22.33 7.85
C LYS A 271 0.88 -23.73 7.27
N SER A 272 -0.20 -24.31 6.74
CA SER A 272 -0.19 -25.65 6.15
C SER A 272 0.81 -25.77 4.98
N VAL A 273 0.81 -24.79 4.08
CA VAL A 273 1.71 -24.82 2.90
C VAL A 273 3.17 -24.56 3.32
N ILE A 274 3.41 -23.70 4.32
CA ILE A 274 4.76 -23.53 4.89
C ILE A 274 5.26 -24.84 5.49
N THR A 275 4.46 -25.54 6.29
CA THR A 275 4.81 -26.84 6.86
C THR A 275 5.16 -27.88 5.78
N GLN A 276 4.41 -27.91 4.68
CA GLN A 276 4.68 -28.82 3.55
C GLN A 276 5.94 -28.46 2.75
N SER A 277 6.52 -27.28 2.97
CA SER A 277 7.71 -26.80 2.24
C SER A 277 9.03 -27.09 2.98
N GLU A 278 9.04 -28.10 3.87
CA GLU A 278 10.20 -28.51 4.68
C GLU A 278 10.95 -27.33 5.34
N PRO A 279 10.26 -26.52 6.17
CA PRO A 279 10.79 -25.22 6.59
C PRO A 279 11.90 -25.32 7.65
N MET A 280 12.09 -26.49 8.27
CA MET A 280 12.96 -26.63 9.44
C MET A 280 14.44 -26.39 9.15
N PRO A 281 15.08 -27.06 8.16
CA PRO A 281 16.50 -26.83 7.90
C PRO A 281 16.83 -25.37 7.54
N PRO A 282 16.11 -24.68 6.62
CA PRO A 282 16.40 -23.28 6.31
C PRO A 282 16.17 -22.34 7.50
N LEU A 283 15.11 -22.55 8.29
CA LEU A 283 14.84 -21.68 9.45
C LEU A 283 15.86 -21.87 10.58
N VAL A 284 16.29 -23.10 10.84
CA VAL A 284 17.36 -23.38 11.82
C VAL A 284 18.67 -22.78 11.35
N GLU A 285 19.00 -22.89 10.07
CA GLU A 285 20.22 -22.27 9.51
C GLU A 285 20.21 -20.75 9.69
N VAL A 286 19.08 -20.09 9.40
CA VAL A 286 18.92 -18.65 9.62
C VAL A 286 19.06 -18.28 11.12
N ILE A 287 18.64 -19.13 12.04
CA ILE A 287 18.84 -18.90 13.48
C ILE A 287 20.32 -18.99 13.87
N LYS A 288 21.11 -19.83 13.20
CA LYS A 288 22.54 -19.97 13.47
C LYS A 288 23.35 -18.81 12.89
N THR A 289 23.08 -18.42 11.64
CA THR A 289 23.98 -17.54 10.87
C THR A 289 23.41 -16.15 10.57
N GLY A 290 22.11 -15.94 10.79
CA GLY A 290 21.42 -14.70 10.41
C GLY A 290 21.74 -13.49 11.31
N SER A 291 21.35 -12.30 10.85
CA SER A 291 21.38 -11.09 11.68
C SER A 291 20.45 -11.22 12.90
N PRO A 292 20.61 -10.41 13.96
CA PRO A 292 19.71 -10.45 15.12
C PRO A 292 18.22 -10.39 14.76
N ARG A 293 17.86 -9.60 13.74
CA ARG A 293 16.49 -9.50 13.21
C ARG A 293 16.06 -10.77 12.48
N ASN A 294 16.94 -11.39 11.68
CA ASN A 294 16.63 -12.64 10.99
C ASN A 294 16.42 -13.78 11.99
N ARG A 295 17.31 -13.92 12.97
CA ARG A 295 17.21 -14.93 14.03
C ARG A 295 15.90 -14.80 14.81
N GLU A 296 15.52 -13.57 15.18
CA GLU A 296 14.24 -13.30 15.85
C GLU A 296 13.03 -13.70 15.00
N ASN A 297 13.01 -13.32 13.72
CA ASN A 297 11.90 -13.62 12.82
C ASN A 297 11.81 -15.13 12.51
N ALA A 298 12.94 -15.80 12.30
CA ALA A 298 12.98 -17.24 12.08
C ALA A 298 12.47 -18.01 13.30
N ALA A 299 12.91 -17.63 14.52
CA ALA A 299 12.37 -18.20 15.75
C ALA A 299 10.87 -17.93 15.93
N ALA A 300 10.36 -16.79 15.44
CA ALA A 300 8.94 -16.49 15.46
C ALA A 300 8.13 -17.40 14.52
N ILE A 301 8.65 -17.70 13.33
CA ILE A 301 8.05 -18.64 12.39
C ILE A 301 8.09 -20.06 12.98
N LEU A 302 9.24 -20.52 13.48
CA LEU A 302 9.36 -21.83 14.13
C LEU A 302 8.35 -22.00 15.27
N TRP A 303 8.22 -21.01 16.15
CA TRP A 303 7.20 -21.02 17.20
C TRP A 303 5.78 -21.17 16.63
N SER A 304 5.46 -20.42 15.58
CA SER A 304 4.15 -20.50 14.92
C SER A 304 3.87 -21.89 14.35
N LEU A 305 4.89 -22.60 13.87
CA LEU A 305 4.77 -23.95 13.33
C LEU A 305 4.63 -24.98 14.46
N CYS A 306 5.58 -25.00 15.41
CA CYS A 306 5.73 -26.01 16.44
C CYS A 306 4.69 -25.95 17.57
N SER A 307 4.26 -24.75 17.99
CA SER A 307 3.44 -24.56 19.22
C SER A 307 2.14 -25.36 19.31
N ALA A 308 1.63 -25.89 18.20
CA ALA A 308 0.44 -26.74 18.17
C ALA A 308 0.66 -28.00 17.32
N ASP A 309 1.92 -28.38 17.09
CA ASP A 309 2.30 -29.47 16.19
C ASP A 309 3.58 -30.17 16.69
N ALA A 310 3.40 -31.35 17.30
CA ALA A 310 4.48 -32.15 17.86
C ALA A 310 5.41 -32.70 16.77
N GLU A 311 4.88 -33.03 15.59
CA GLU A 311 5.66 -33.52 14.46
C GLU A 311 6.62 -32.43 13.97
N GLN A 312 6.13 -31.19 13.87
CA GLN A 312 6.99 -30.04 13.53
C GLN A 312 8.03 -29.74 14.62
N THR A 313 7.69 -29.96 15.88
CA THR A 313 8.63 -29.82 17.01
C THR A 313 9.77 -30.84 16.89
N LEU A 314 9.45 -32.11 16.60
CA LEU A 314 10.43 -33.16 16.36
C LEU A 314 11.27 -32.91 15.10
N ALA A 315 10.65 -32.44 14.02
CA ALA A 315 11.36 -32.07 12.79
C ALA A 315 12.34 -30.91 13.02
N ALA A 316 11.97 -29.90 13.83
CA ALA A 316 12.86 -28.82 14.22
C ALA A 316 14.06 -29.33 15.02
N LYS A 317 13.88 -30.31 15.90
CA LYS A 317 15.00 -30.97 16.61
C LYS A 317 15.90 -31.74 15.66
N ALA A 318 15.33 -32.56 14.78
CA ALA A 318 16.09 -33.35 13.81
C ALA A 318 16.94 -32.46 12.88
N ALA A 319 16.49 -31.24 12.61
CA ALA A 319 17.25 -30.22 11.86
C ALA A 319 18.36 -29.54 12.68
N GLY A 320 18.61 -29.95 13.94
CA GLY A 320 19.58 -29.33 14.83
C GLY A 320 19.11 -28.00 15.44
N GLY A 321 17.79 -27.84 15.59
CA GLY A 321 17.18 -26.64 16.15
C GLY A 321 17.48 -26.43 17.64
N GLU A 322 17.66 -27.49 18.41
CA GLU A 322 17.88 -27.38 19.86
C GLU A 322 19.16 -26.59 20.20
N ASP A 323 20.30 -26.93 19.58
CA ASP A 323 21.57 -26.21 19.80
C ASP A 323 21.48 -24.76 19.32
N ALA A 324 20.86 -24.53 18.17
CA ALA A 324 20.65 -23.19 17.61
C ALA A 324 19.79 -22.32 18.55
N LEU A 325 18.77 -22.90 19.16
CA LEU A 325 17.88 -22.21 20.09
C LEU A 325 18.54 -21.98 21.45
N LYS A 326 19.37 -22.91 21.95
CA LYS A 326 20.18 -22.68 23.17
C LYS A 326 21.07 -21.45 23.01
N GLU A 327 21.83 -21.40 21.92
CA GLU A 327 22.68 -20.25 21.63
C GLU A 327 21.87 -18.94 21.46
N LEU A 328 20.72 -19.02 20.79
CA LEU A 328 19.83 -17.86 20.62
C LEU A 328 19.26 -17.37 21.96
N SER A 329 19.00 -18.27 22.92
CA SER A 329 18.49 -17.92 24.24
C SER A 329 19.50 -17.11 25.08
N GLU A 330 20.78 -17.25 24.78
CA GLU A 330 21.88 -16.55 25.45
C GLU A 330 22.25 -15.24 24.74
N THR A 331 22.29 -15.27 23.40
CA THR A 331 22.87 -14.19 22.56
C THR A 331 21.85 -13.34 21.81
N GLY A 332 20.58 -13.77 21.74
CA GLY A 332 19.55 -13.11 20.94
C GLY A 332 19.01 -11.79 21.52
N THR A 333 18.11 -11.15 20.77
CA THR A 333 17.28 -10.04 21.27
C THR A 333 16.33 -10.52 22.37
N ASP A 334 15.78 -9.63 23.21
CA ASP A 334 14.83 -10.04 24.27
C ASP A 334 13.61 -10.82 23.75
N ARG A 335 13.17 -10.52 22.52
CA ARG A 335 12.07 -11.25 21.88
C ARG A 335 12.54 -12.59 21.32
N ALA A 336 13.74 -12.66 20.75
CA ALA A 336 14.33 -13.91 20.31
C ALA A 336 14.58 -14.86 21.49
N LYS A 337 15.16 -14.37 22.59
CA LYS A 337 15.43 -15.13 23.82
C LYS A 337 14.18 -15.77 24.38
N ARG A 338 13.12 -14.98 24.58
CA ARG A 338 11.82 -15.49 25.06
C ARG A 338 11.27 -16.61 24.17
N LYS A 339 11.30 -16.41 22.85
CA LYS A 339 10.82 -17.43 21.89
C LYS A 339 11.69 -18.69 21.90
N ALA A 340 13.00 -18.52 21.98
CA ALA A 340 13.95 -19.62 22.05
C ALA A 340 13.72 -20.47 23.31
N SER A 341 13.59 -19.84 24.48
CA SER A 341 13.28 -20.55 25.73
C SER A 341 11.94 -21.29 25.67
N SER A 342 10.90 -20.68 25.10
CA SER A 342 9.60 -21.35 24.92
C SER A 342 9.67 -22.54 23.96
N LEU A 343 10.43 -22.42 22.87
CA LEU A 343 10.65 -23.52 21.92
C LEU A 343 11.45 -24.67 22.55
N LEU A 344 12.47 -24.37 23.35
CA LEU A 344 13.27 -25.37 24.07
C LEU A 344 12.41 -26.15 25.09
N GLU A 345 11.54 -25.46 25.82
CA GLU A 345 10.62 -26.12 26.75
C GLU A 345 9.61 -27.02 26.02
N LEU A 346 9.05 -26.53 24.90
CA LEU A 346 8.16 -27.32 24.05
C LEU A 346 8.87 -28.57 23.50
N MET A 347 10.12 -28.40 23.08
CA MET A 347 10.99 -29.48 22.65
C MET A 347 11.16 -30.52 23.76
N ARG A 348 11.50 -30.12 24.98
CA ARG A 348 11.63 -31.06 26.12
C ARG A 348 10.34 -31.83 26.40
N GLN A 349 9.19 -31.16 26.37
CA GLN A 349 7.89 -31.81 26.61
C GLN A 349 7.54 -32.86 25.55
N SER A 350 7.95 -32.66 24.29
CA SER A 350 7.73 -33.64 23.22
C SER A 350 8.58 -34.92 23.34
N GLU A 351 9.57 -34.97 24.24
CA GLU A 351 10.31 -36.20 24.57
C GLU A 351 9.60 -37.08 25.61
N GLU A 352 8.73 -36.49 26.41
CA GLU A 352 8.07 -37.15 27.55
C GLU A 352 6.69 -37.74 27.18
N ALA A 353 6.22 -37.52 25.95
CA ALA A 353 4.89 -37.89 25.45
C ALA A 353 4.95 -39.01 24.39
#